data_AF-A0AAE0SL87-F1
#
_entry.id   AF-A0AAE0SL87-F1
#
_cell.length_a   1.000
_cell.length_b   1.000
_cell.length_c   1.000
_cell.angle_alpha   90.00
_cell.angle_beta   90.00
_cell.angle_gamma   90.00
#
_symmetry.space_group_name_H-M   'P 1'
#
loop_
_entity.id
_entity.type
_entity.pdbx_description
1 polymer ?
#
loop_
_entity_poly.entity_id
_entity_poly.type
_entity_poly.pdbx_seq_one_letter_code
_entity_poly.pdbx_strand_id
1 'polypeptide(L)'
;MVWRGHVTTFLTIFLFHFVEESSMQSRYIDRWEKVSIRYGYWYELPPYQSTAFKEGYRRINDVCKTALHNGFLFEKDGNTKTMPIYDFNGNLAGIQSSIPGNMKGFNSLNQSIDLPPLEIMPPLLKGTRDHKGMIYYIITAYFKHPKLICSPIATADVSPGKGLYIQTGFDLENDFLRIPLESKFLSSMWKKGPCLPLMGVHYFMNLDYDLPCEKLYPVFLTYDIEGKLGAFGWVFQGRPHNFYSNDGLGHWFHLTPITYPFIFDTSMLPSCMMNSKFQVFGIHVFLRDHKEMVCTKNVDKSHQTLRPSEMTPITQIPSQRTIINADYISNSNTINDHSDNGSSFHMTLGQWTYIVCLVYLCLCSLLLKRMP
;
A
#
# COMPACT_ATOMS: atom_id res chain seq x y z
N MET A 1 21.35 56.62 61.02
CA MET A 1 19.98 56.25 60.61
C MET A 1 20.11 55.50 59.29
N VAL A 2 19.97 54.17 59.34
CA VAL A 2 20.28 53.25 58.25
C VAL A 2 18.98 52.88 57.55
N TRP A 3 18.88 53.14 56.26
CA TRP A 3 17.80 52.63 55.40
C TRP A 3 18.38 51.56 54.48
N ARG A 4 17.98 50.30 54.74
CA ARG A 4 18.11 49.14 53.86
C ARG A 4 16.71 48.60 53.65
N GLY A 5 16.32 48.30 52.41
CA GLY A 5 15.18 47.42 52.17
C GLY A 5 14.58 47.49 50.75
N HIS A 6 14.16 46.31 50.28
CA HIS A 6 13.43 45.96 49.05
C HIS A 6 14.29 45.71 47.80
N VAL A 7 14.79 44.49 47.58
CA VAL A 7 14.11 43.20 47.25
C VAL A 7 13.71 43.12 45.78
N THR A 8 14.65 42.56 45.03
CA THR A 8 14.59 41.97 43.69
C THR A 8 13.68 40.75 43.68
N THR A 9 12.46 40.85 43.13
CA THR A 9 11.62 39.69 42.81
C THR A 9 10.66 40.02 41.66
N PHE A 10 11.15 40.06 40.42
CA PHE A 10 10.26 40.18 39.24
C PHE A 10 10.75 39.44 37.98
N LEU A 11 11.83 38.65 38.04
CA LEU A 11 12.49 38.13 36.83
C LEU A 11 12.41 36.60 36.63
N THR A 12 11.41 35.92 37.20
CA THR A 12 11.29 34.44 37.09
C THR A 12 10.04 33.97 36.34
N ILE A 13 9.12 34.87 36.00
CA ILE A 13 7.85 34.49 35.35
C ILE A 13 7.93 34.52 33.81
N PHE A 14 8.89 35.24 33.21
CA PHE A 14 9.00 35.35 31.74
C PHE A 14 9.74 34.20 31.05
N LEU A 15 10.40 33.30 31.79
CA LEU A 15 11.15 32.18 31.21
C LEU A 15 10.31 30.91 30.97
N PHE A 16 9.11 30.81 31.53
CA PHE A 16 8.23 29.64 31.31
C PHE A 16 7.40 29.73 30.02
N HIS A 17 7.15 30.93 29.47
CA HIS A 17 6.37 31.05 28.23
C HIS A 17 7.17 30.85 26.94
N PHE A 18 8.50 31.00 26.96
CA PHE A 18 9.31 30.84 25.74
C PHE A 18 9.69 29.38 25.42
N VAL A 19 9.55 28.45 26.37
CA VAL A 19 9.91 27.03 26.14
C VAL A 19 8.77 26.27 25.45
N GLU A 20 7.52 26.67 25.62
CA GLU A 20 6.37 25.94 25.08
C GLU A 20 6.21 26.09 23.56
N GLU A 21 6.48 27.28 23.01
CA GLU A 21 6.26 27.60 21.60
C GLU A 21 7.25 26.86 20.67
N SER A 22 8.51 26.71 21.09
CA SER A 22 9.50 25.93 20.33
C SER A 22 9.17 24.43 20.24
N SER A 23 8.42 23.89 21.22
CA SER A 23 8.00 22.48 21.23
C SER A 23 6.84 22.18 20.26
N MET A 24 6.04 23.20 19.89
CA MET A 24 4.91 23.03 18.98
C MET A 24 5.35 23.04 17.52
N GLN A 25 6.32 23.89 17.15
CA GLN A 25 6.84 23.98 15.77
C GLN A 25 7.58 22.69 15.35
N SER A 26 8.34 22.07 16.27
CA SER A 26 9.05 20.81 16.03
C SER A 26 8.11 19.66 15.64
N ARG A 27 6.87 19.61 16.17
CA ARG A 27 5.93 18.53 15.88
C ARG A 27 5.38 18.55 14.45
N TYR A 28 5.49 19.67 13.75
CA TYR A 28 4.94 19.83 12.40
C TYR A 28 5.87 19.28 11.31
N ILE A 29 7.17 19.18 11.58
CA ILE A 29 8.18 18.74 10.60
C ILE A 29 8.19 17.21 10.39
N ASP A 30 7.66 16.46 11.36
CA ASP A 30 7.86 15.01 11.45
C ASP A 30 6.79 14.16 10.74
N ARG A 31 5.80 14.77 10.07
CA ARG A 31 4.69 14.04 9.43
C ARG A 31 4.40 14.54 8.04
N TRP A 32 3.75 13.68 7.25
CA TRP A 32 3.06 14.14 6.03
C TRP A 32 1.80 14.87 6.45
N GLU A 33 1.65 16.12 5.99
CA GLU A 33 0.52 16.96 6.37
C GLU A 33 -0.79 16.44 5.79
N LYS A 34 -0.73 15.98 4.53
CA LYS A 34 -1.85 15.45 3.77
C LYS A 34 -1.40 14.22 2.99
N VAL A 35 -2.16 13.14 3.16
CA VAL A 35 -2.01 11.95 2.32
C VAL A 35 -3.30 11.80 1.53
N SER A 36 -3.18 11.80 0.21
CA SER A 36 -4.32 11.65 -0.68
C SER A 36 -4.13 10.49 -1.63
N ILE A 37 -5.24 9.85 -2.00
CA ILE A 37 -5.28 8.75 -2.94
C ILE A 37 -5.97 9.22 -4.21
N ARG A 38 -5.48 8.75 -5.36
CA ARG A 38 -6.11 9.01 -6.65
C ARG A 38 -6.63 7.72 -7.29
N TYR A 39 -7.95 7.68 -7.47
CA TYR A 39 -8.73 6.62 -8.11
C TYR A 39 -9.62 7.20 -9.22
N GLY A 40 -9.03 7.88 -10.19
CA GLY A 40 -9.75 8.83 -11.05
C GLY A 40 -10.06 10.13 -10.31
N TYR A 41 -10.76 10.05 -9.16
CA TYR A 41 -11.01 11.16 -8.23
C TYR A 41 -10.01 11.18 -7.08
N TRP A 42 -9.85 12.37 -6.48
CA TRP A 42 -9.03 12.60 -5.30
C TRP A 42 -9.82 12.33 -4.03
N TYR A 43 -9.22 11.61 -3.10
CA TYR A 43 -9.75 11.38 -1.77
C TYR A 43 -8.62 11.52 -0.74
N GLU A 44 -8.85 12.25 0.34
CA GLU A 44 -7.86 12.46 1.41
C GLU A 44 -8.06 11.42 2.52
N LEU A 45 -6.98 10.79 2.98
CA LEU A 45 -7.05 9.89 4.14
C LEU A 45 -7.20 10.72 5.42
N PRO A 46 -8.04 10.28 6.39
CA PRO A 46 -8.18 10.99 7.64
C PRO A 46 -6.83 11.02 8.38
N PRO A 47 -6.30 12.20 8.76
CA PRO A 47 -4.98 12.31 9.38
C PRO A 47 -4.93 11.71 10.80
N TYR A 48 -6.10 11.54 11.43
CA TYR A 48 -6.24 11.05 12.80
C TYR A 48 -7.26 9.92 12.89
N GLN A 49 -7.03 8.99 13.82
CA GLN A 49 -7.95 7.91 14.15
C GLN A 49 -9.35 8.44 14.54
N SER A 50 -9.42 9.52 15.31
CA SER A 50 -10.69 10.13 15.73
C SER A 50 -11.48 10.69 14.56
N THR A 51 -10.81 11.27 13.56
CA THR A 51 -11.43 11.71 12.30
C THR A 51 -11.86 10.52 11.46
N ALA A 52 -11.05 9.45 11.40
CA ALA A 52 -11.40 8.23 10.69
C ALA A 52 -12.72 7.63 11.19
N PHE A 53 -12.90 7.52 12.51
CA PHE A 53 -14.17 7.06 13.08
C PHE A 53 -15.36 7.95 12.70
N LYS A 54 -15.19 9.28 12.71
CA LYS A 54 -16.25 10.24 12.29
C LYS A 54 -16.60 10.09 10.81
N GLU A 55 -15.63 9.71 9.99
CA GLU A 55 -15.81 9.47 8.56
C GLU A 55 -16.30 8.05 8.22
N GLY A 56 -16.64 7.23 9.23
CA GLY A 56 -17.20 5.90 9.05
C GLY A 56 -16.18 4.77 8.89
N TYR A 57 -14.88 5.03 9.14
CA TYR A 57 -13.91 3.96 9.22
C TYR A 57 -14.09 3.13 10.48
N ARG A 58 -13.85 1.83 10.35
CA ARG A 58 -13.85 0.86 11.43
C ARG A 58 -12.46 0.26 11.60
N ARG A 59 -12.00 0.17 12.84
CA ARG A 59 -10.77 -0.53 13.20
C ARG A 59 -10.93 -2.05 13.01
N ILE A 60 -9.94 -2.72 12.41
CA ILE A 60 -10.02 -4.16 12.11
C ILE A 60 -9.15 -5.05 13.01
N ASN A 61 -8.27 -4.46 13.81
CA ASN A 61 -7.43 -5.15 14.80
C ASN A 61 -7.49 -4.45 16.17
N ASP A 62 -7.29 -5.22 17.25
CA ASP A 62 -7.34 -4.68 18.62
C ASP A 62 -5.97 -4.33 19.21
N VAL A 63 -4.91 -4.96 18.69
CA VAL A 63 -3.53 -4.77 19.16
C VAL A 63 -2.70 -4.06 18.10
N CYS A 64 -1.82 -3.16 18.53
CA CYS A 64 -0.99 -2.40 17.60
C CYS A 64 0.05 -3.27 16.88
N LYS A 65 0.71 -4.19 17.59
CA LYS A 65 1.67 -5.13 16.96
C LYS A 65 0.94 -6.40 16.55
N THR A 66 0.98 -6.73 15.26
CA THR A 66 0.44 -7.99 14.72
C THR A 66 1.57 -8.78 14.03
N ALA A 67 1.28 -9.99 13.57
CA ALA A 67 2.22 -10.76 12.74
C ALA A 67 2.38 -10.23 11.31
N LEU A 68 1.46 -9.36 10.84
CA LEU A 68 1.41 -8.91 9.44
C LEU A 68 1.78 -7.44 9.26
N HIS A 69 1.55 -6.62 10.27
CA HIS A 69 1.81 -5.18 10.27
C HIS A 69 1.87 -4.62 11.69
N ASN A 70 2.58 -3.51 11.85
CA ASN A 70 2.50 -2.62 13.01
C ASN A 70 1.48 -1.51 12.76
N GLY A 71 0.72 -1.15 13.79
CA GLY A 71 -0.27 -0.08 13.81
C GLY A 71 -1.71 -0.58 13.89
N PHE A 72 -2.62 0.36 14.12
CA PHE A 72 -4.06 0.11 14.08
C PHE A 72 -4.56 0.32 12.66
N LEU A 73 -5.03 -0.76 12.04
CA LEU A 73 -5.49 -0.81 10.67
C LEU A 73 -6.99 -0.51 10.62
N PHE A 74 -7.38 0.35 9.68
CA PHE A 74 -8.76 0.83 9.54
C PHE A 74 -9.28 0.54 8.13
N GLU A 75 -10.56 0.23 8.06
CA GLU A 75 -11.27 -0.08 6.82
C GLU A 75 -12.56 0.74 6.77
N LYS A 76 -12.93 1.21 5.58
CA LYS A 76 -14.20 1.89 5.34
C LYS A 76 -15.00 1.09 4.32
N ASP A 77 -16.24 0.73 4.67
CA ASP A 77 -17.19 0.06 3.77
C ASP A 77 -16.66 -1.23 3.09
N GLY A 78 -15.77 -1.97 3.75
CA GLY A 78 -15.16 -3.18 3.17
C GLY A 78 -14.07 -2.89 2.12
N ASN A 79 -13.61 -1.65 2.02
CA ASN A 79 -12.57 -1.25 1.08
C ASN A 79 -11.18 -1.68 1.55
N THR A 80 -10.71 -2.81 1.05
CA THR A 80 -9.36 -3.32 1.32
C THR A 80 -8.28 -2.73 0.40
N LYS A 81 -8.63 -1.84 -0.53
CA LYS A 81 -7.68 -1.24 -1.48
C LYS A 81 -6.85 -0.15 -0.83
N THR A 82 -7.42 0.58 0.13
CA THR A 82 -6.77 1.65 0.89
C THR A 82 -7.20 1.58 2.34
N MET A 83 -6.44 0.86 3.15
CA MET A 83 -6.65 0.76 4.58
C MET A 83 -5.61 1.61 5.31
N PRO A 84 -5.98 2.78 5.88
CA PRO A 84 -5.04 3.59 6.65
C PRO A 84 -4.58 2.85 7.91
N ILE A 85 -3.30 3.03 8.24
CA ILE A 85 -2.68 2.54 9.47
C ILE A 85 -2.41 3.74 10.37
N TYR A 86 -2.89 3.67 11.61
CA TYR A 86 -2.62 4.67 12.64
C TYR A 86 -1.59 4.15 13.65
N ASP A 87 -0.72 5.03 14.13
CA ASP A 87 0.21 4.73 15.20
C ASP A 87 -0.47 4.68 16.58
N PHE A 88 0.31 4.36 17.61
CA PHE A 88 -0.12 4.34 19.00
C PHE A 88 -0.72 5.67 19.50
N ASN A 89 -0.31 6.79 18.89
CA ASN A 89 -0.79 8.13 19.22
C ASN A 89 -2.01 8.55 18.38
N GLY A 90 -2.52 7.67 17.53
CA GLY A 90 -3.67 7.92 16.66
C GLY A 90 -3.38 8.76 15.42
N ASN A 91 -2.11 8.96 15.04
CA ASN A 91 -1.72 9.66 13.81
C ASN A 91 -1.60 8.70 12.63
N LEU A 92 -1.93 9.16 11.43
CA LEU A 92 -1.72 8.38 10.20
C LEU A 92 -0.23 8.05 10.03
N ALA A 93 0.08 6.75 10.07
CA ALA A 93 1.43 6.23 10.11
C ALA A 93 1.76 5.30 8.93
N GLY A 94 0.77 4.95 8.11
CA GLY A 94 0.97 4.15 6.91
C GLY A 94 -0.31 3.84 6.18
N ILE A 95 -0.20 2.97 5.19
CA ILE A 95 -1.30 2.47 4.39
C ILE A 95 -1.02 1.01 4.01
N GLN A 96 -2.06 0.20 4.02
CA GLN A 96 -2.04 -1.16 3.50
C GLN A 96 -3.06 -1.32 2.38
N SER A 97 -2.69 -2.09 1.36
CA SER A 97 -3.59 -2.52 0.30
C SER A 97 -3.63 -4.04 0.26
N SER A 98 -4.75 -4.60 -0.17
CA SER A 98 -4.90 -6.03 -0.36
C SER A 98 -5.40 -6.37 -1.76
N ILE A 99 -4.82 -7.42 -2.34
CA ILE A 99 -5.22 -7.99 -3.63
C ILE A 99 -5.63 -9.45 -3.42
N PRO A 100 -6.65 -9.96 -4.15
CA PRO A 100 -7.06 -11.35 -4.01
C PRO A 100 -6.02 -12.29 -4.63
N GLY A 101 -5.82 -13.45 -3.99
CA GLY A 101 -4.82 -14.44 -4.40
C GLY A 101 -5.23 -15.40 -5.50
N ASN A 102 -6.43 -15.23 -6.06
CA ASN A 102 -6.94 -16.02 -7.19
C ASN A 102 -6.92 -15.21 -8.50
N MET A 103 -6.18 -14.11 -8.55
CA MET A 103 -6.04 -13.31 -9.75
C MET A 103 -5.27 -14.07 -10.83
N LYS A 104 -5.64 -13.81 -12.08
CA LYS A 104 -4.93 -14.34 -13.26
C LYS A 104 -4.19 -13.23 -13.98
N GLY A 105 -3.01 -13.57 -14.49
CA GLY A 105 -2.15 -12.73 -15.32
C GLY A 105 -1.59 -13.48 -16.53
N PHE A 106 -0.54 -12.93 -17.13
CA PHE A 106 0.19 -13.52 -18.25
C PHE A 106 1.70 -13.46 -18.01
N ASN A 107 2.42 -14.55 -18.28
CA ASN A 107 3.89 -14.54 -18.26
C ASN A 107 4.47 -14.05 -19.59
N SER A 108 5.81 -14.01 -19.66
CA SER A 108 6.57 -13.65 -20.87
C SER A 108 6.26 -14.53 -22.10
N LEU A 109 5.72 -15.73 -21.89
CA LEU A 109 5.31 -16.68 -22.94
C LEU A 109 3.83 -16.52 -23.32
N ASN A 110 3.14 -15.47 -22.85
CA ASN A 110 1.70 -15.24 -23.04
C ASN A 110 0.79 -16.35 -22.50
N GLN A 111 1.28 -17.14 -21.54
CA GLN A 111 0.51 -18.17 -20.86
C GLN A 111 -0.17 -17.56 -19.62
N SER A 112 -1.37 -18.02 -19.31
CA SER A 112 -2.04 -17.57 -18.09
C SER A 112 -1.34 -18.12 -16.85
N ILE A 113 -1.08 -17.25 -15.88
CA ILE A 113 -0.45 -17.60 -14.59
C ILE A 113 -1.28 -17.11 -13.41
N ASP A 114 -1.11 -17.75 -12.26
CA ASP A 114 -1.61 -17.26 -10.98
C ASP A 114 -0.79 -16.06 -10.48
N LEU A 115 -1.46 -15.08 -9.89
CA LEU A 115 -0.86 -13.88 -9.33
C LEU A 115 -1.17 -13.72 -7.83
N PRO A 116 -0.25 -13.12 -7.05
CA PRO A 116 1.09 -12.71 -7.46
C PRO A 116 2.06 -13.91 -7.57
N PRO A 117 2.99 -13.90 -8.53
CA PRO A 117 4.05 -14.90 -8.62
C PRO A 117 5.05 -14.73 -7.48
N LEU A 118 5.75 -15.81 -7.11
CA LEU A 118 6.69 -15.81 -5.99
C LEU A 118 7.85 -14.82 -6.20
N GLU A 119 8.18 -14.55 -7.46
CA GLU A 119 9.29 -13.73 -7.89
C GLU A 119 9.12 -12.23 -7.57
N ILE A 120 7.90 -11.79 -7.28
CA ILE A 120 7.61 -10.41 -6.87
C ILE A 120 7.27 -10.32 -5.36
N MET A 121 7.59 -11.37 -4.61
CA MET A 121 7.50 -11.43 -3.16
C MET A 121 8.93 -11.46 -2.61
N PRO A 122 9.37 -10.43 -1.87
CA PRO A 122 8.65 -9.22 -1.42
C PRO A 122 8.46 -8.13 -2.50
N PRO A 123 7.60 -7.10 -2.28
CA PRO A 123 7.00 -6.64 -1.02
C PRO A 123 5.58 -7.18 -0.76
N LEU A 124 5.05 -8.00 -1.65
CA LEU A 124 3.79 -8.66 -1.42
C LEU A 124 3.97 -9.77 -0.39
N LEU A 125 3.15 -9.74 0.66
CA LEU A 125 3.14 -10.73 1.72
C LEU A 125 1.82 -11.48 1.73
N LYS A 126 1.87 -12.76 2.06
CA LYS A 126 0.67 -13.58 2.21
C LYS A 126 -0.10 -13.12 3.45
N GLY A 127 -1.31 -12.64 3.27
CA GLY A 127 -2.19 -12.17 4.32
C GLY A 127 -3.10 -13.27 4.86
N THR A 128 -4.26 -12.86 5.35
CA THR A 128 -5.27 -13.75 5.92
C THR A 128 -6.18 -14.35 4.86
N ARG A 129 -6.89 -15.41 5.26
CA ARG A 129 -7.92 -16.07 4.48
C ARG A 129 -9.29 -15.51 4.88
N ASP A 130 -10.15 -15.23 3.90
CA ASP A 130 -11.52 -14.83 4.18
C ASP A 130 -12.42 -16.03 4.58
N HIS A 131 -13.68 -15.73 4.90
CA HIS A 131 -14.68 -16.75 5.25
C HIS A 131 -15.01 -17.72 4.10
N LYS A 132 -14.65 -17.40 2.86
CA LYS A 132 -14.84 -18.26 1.66
C LYS A 132 -13.60 -19.05 1.31
N GLY A 133 -12.52 -18.92 2.08
CA GLY A 133 -11.27 -19.61 1.81
C GLY A 133 -10.33 -18.88 0.85
N MET A 134 -10.66 -17.66 0.40
CA MET A 134 -9.80 -16.87 -0.47
C MET A 134 -8.64 -16.27 0.33
N ILE A 135 -7.43 -16.49 -0.15
CA ILE A 135 -6.22 -15.89 0.41
C ILE A 135 -6.07 -14.48 -0.18
N TYR A 136 -5.79 -13.49 0.67
CA TYR A 136 -5.43 -12.16 0.23
C TYR A 136 -3.92 -11.95 0.38
N TYR A 137 -3.33 -11.22 -0.56
CA TYR A 137 -1.97 -10.72 -0.45
C TYR A 137 -1.99 -9.26 -0.05
N ILE A 138 -1.09 -8.86 0.83
CA ILE A 138 -1.00 -7.52 1.38
C ILE A 138 0.28 -6.84 0.93
N ILE A 139 0.22 -5.53 0.76
CA ILE A 139 1.38 -4.66 0.57
C ILE A 139 1.22 -3.46 1.50
N THR A 140 2.30 -3.07 2.18
CA THR A 140 2.27 -2.07 3.24
C THR A 140 3.34 -1.01 3.02
N ALA A 141 2.95 0.24 3.14
CA ALA A 141 3.86 1.38 3.22
C ALA A 141 3.67 2.10 4.56
N TYR A 142 4.78 2.42 5.21
CA TYR A 142 4.81 3.23 6.43
C TYR A 142 5.37 4.63 6.14
N PHE A 143 4.77 5.61 6.80
CA PHE A 143 5.05 7.04 6.67
C PHE A 143 6.05 7.58 7.70
N LYS A 144 6.43 6.71 8.62
CA LYS A 144 7.48 6.89 9.61
C LYS A 144 8.12 5.53 9.86
N HIS A 145 9.25 5.52 10.58
CA HIS A 145 9.98 4.28 10.79
C HIS A 145 9.13 3.23 11.53
N PRO A 146 9.11 1.94 11.09
CA PRO A 146 8.22 0.93 11.65
C PRO A 146 8.34 0.70 13.18
N LYS A 147 9.56 0.79 13.73
CA LYS A 147 9.82 0.75 15.19
C LYS A 147 9.03 1.78 16.01
N LEU A 148 8.68 2.92 15.41
CA LEU A 148 7.98 4.02 16.10
C LEU A 148 6.46 3.92 16.02
N ILE A 149 5.90 2.94 15.30
CA ILE A 149 4.45 2.86 15.07
C ILE A 149 3.72 2.45 16.35
N CYS A 150 4.23 1.46 17.06
CA CYS A 150 3.63 0.93 18.28
C CYS A 150 4.40 1.29 19.55
N SER A 151 5.33 2.24 19.46
CA SER A 151 6.09 2.73 20.62
C SER A 151 5.54 4.09 21.05
N PRO A 152 5.25 4.30 22.34
CA PRO A 152 4.91 5.63 22.87
C PRO A 152 6.13 6.54 22.99
N ILE A 153 7.35 5.99 22.88
CA ILE A 153 8.62 6.68 23.12
C ILE A 153 9.44 6.70 21.83
N ALA A 154 9.97 7.88 21.47
CA ALA A 154 10.97 8.01 20.42
C ALA A 154 12.23 7.24 20.83
N THR A 155 12.71 6.32 20.00
CA THR A 155 13.96 5.60 20.27
C THR A 155 15.13 6.43 19.78
N ALA A 156 16.22 6.47 20.55
CA ALA A 156 17.37 7.35 20.26
C ALA A 156 18.07 7.02 18.92
N ASP A 157 17.90 5.79 18.42
CA ASP A 157 18.47 5.27 17.17
C ASP A 157 17.61 5.54 15.92
N VAL A 158 16.40 6.08 16.09
CA VAL A 158 15.44 6.25 14.99
C VAL A 158 14.96 7.69 14.92
N SER A 159 15.11 8.29 13.73
CA SER A 159 14.54 9.61 13.49
C SER A 159 13.00 9.56 13.57
N PRO A 160 12.36 10.42 14.38
CA PRO A 160 10.91 10.50 14.45
C PRO A 160 10.28 11.12 13.19
N GLY A 161 11.11 11.66 12.30
CA GLY A 161 10.67 12.39 11.13
C GLY A 161 9.94 11.54 10.08
N LYS A 162 9.33 12.25 9.13
CA LYS A 162 8.62 11.64 8.02
C LYS A 162 9.54 10.77 7.17
N GLY A 163 9.00 9.68 6.65
CA GLY A 163 9.67 8.81 5.71
C GLY A 163 8.69 8.05 4.84
N LEU A 164 9.22 7.19 3.98
CA LEU A 164 8.46 6.17 3.28
C LEU A 164 9.23 4.86 3.36
N TYR A 165 8.60 3.84 3.94
CA TYR A 165 9.19 2.52 4.17
C TYR A 165 8.24 1.47 3.61
N ILE A 166 8.69 0.71 2.61
CA ILE A 166 7.89 -0.38 2.04
C ILE A 166 8.23 -1.66 2.80
N GLN A 167 7.24 -2.31 3.38
CA GLN A 167 7.46 -3.57 4.09
C GLN A 167 7.88 -4.66 3.11
N THR A 168 8.95 -5.40 3.42
CA THR A 168 9.51 -6.46 2.57
C THR A 168 9.60 -7.82 3.28
N GLY A 169 9.04 -7.94 4.48
CA GLY A 169 9.09 -9.20 5.22
C GLY A 169 8.22 -9.20 6.47
N PHE A 170 8.37 -10.25 7.26
CA PHE A 170 7.60 -10.46 8.49
C PHE A 170 8.34 -9.95 9.73
N ASP A 171 9.65 -9.66 9.65
CA ASP A 171 10.30 -8.84 10.67
C ASP A 171 9.96 -7.38 10.43
N LEU A 172 8.80 -6.96 10.93
CA LEU A 172 8.19 -5.65 10.65
C LEU A 172 9.07 -4.45 11.02
N GLU A 173 10.06 -4.65 11.89
CA GLU A 173 10.95 -3.59 12.38
C GLU A 173 12.29 -3.52 11.64
N ASN A 174 12.61 -4.51 10.80
CA ASN A 174 13.90 -4.60 10.09
C ASN A 174 13.74 -4.92 8.59
N ASP A 175 12.71 -5.66 8.18
CA ASP A 175 12.42 -6.03 6.80
C ASP A 175 11.63 -4.94 6.09
N PHE A 176 12.32 -3.86 5.72
CA PHE A 176 11.73 -2.80 4.92
C PHE A 176 12.72 -2.19 3.92
N LEU A 177 12.18 -1.72 2.80
CA LEU A 177 12.87 -0.85 1.86
C LEU A 177 12.60 0.61 2.24
N ARG A 178 13.64 1.30 2.72
CA ARG A 178 13.58 2.76 2.95
C ARG A 178 13.70 3.50 1.63
N ILE A 179 12.70 4.33 1.32
CA ILE A 179 12.71 5.18 0.14
C ILE A 179 13.37 6.53 0.45
N PRO A 180 14.37 6.96 -0.34
CA PRO A 180 14.97 8.27 -0.19
C PRO A 180 13.96 9.40 -0.43
N LEU A 181 13.99 10.44 0.41
CA LEU A 181 13.13 11.62 0.23
C LEU A 181 13.57 12.50 -0.95
N GLU A 182 14.79 12.31 -1.46
CA GLU A 182 15.31 13.00 -2.64
C GLU A 182 15.77 11.98 -3.69
N SER A 183 15.39 12.20 -4.96
CA SER A 183 15.62 11.27 -6.07
C SER A 183 17.10 11.07 -6.40
N LYS A 184 17.96 12.07 -6.12
CA LYS A 184 19.41 11.98 -6.32
C LYS A 184 20.08 10.88 -5.49
N PHE A 185 19.41 10.38 -4.45
CA PHE A 185 19.87 9.28 -3.61
C PHE A 185 19.24 7.93 -3.97
N LEU A 186 18.42 7.87 -5.03
CA LEU A 186 17.90 6.59 -5.53
C LEU A 186 19.03 5.75 -6.14
N SER A 187 19.00 4.45 -5.87
CA SER A 187 19.87 3.48 -6.54
C SER A 187 19.56 3.40 -8.03
N SER A 188 20.52 2.94 -8.83
CA SER A 188 20.36 2.68 -10.27
C SER A 188 19.28 1.66 -10.65
N MET A 189 18.80 0.87 -9.68
CA MET A 189 17.64 -0.02 -9.84
C MET A 189 16.34 0.73 -10.12
N TRP A 190 16.21 1.98 -9.67
CA TRP A 190 15.03 2.80 -9.93
C TRP A 190 15.17 3.50 -11.28
N LYS A 191 14.43 3.00 -12.25
CA LYS A 191 14.47 3.46 -13.62
C LYS A 191 13.53 4.64 -13.80
N LYS A 192 14.10 5.76 -14.26
CA LYS A 192 13.39 7.01 -14.47
C LYS A 192 12.46 6.87 -15.68
N GLY A 193 11.17 7.07 -15.45
CA GLY A 193 10.15 7.16 -16.49
C GLY A 193 9.75 8.60 -16.82
N PRO A 194 8.63 8.77 -17.55
CA PRO A 194 8.09 10.07 -17.91
C PRO A 194 7.72 10.95 -16.70
N CYS A 195 7.80 12.25 -16.90
CA CYS A 195 7.18 13.23 -16.01
C CYS A 195 5.75 13.52 -16.47
N LEU A 196 4.77 13.25 -15.60
CA LEU A 196 3.37 13.54 -15.90
C LEU A 196 2.87 14.73 -15.09
N PRO A 197 2.20 15.72 -15.72
CA PRO A 197 1.65 16.86 -15.01
C PRO A 197 0.77 16.44 -13.84
N LEU A 198 0.99 17.04 -12.67
CA LEU A 198 0.28 16.77 -11.41
C LEU A 198 0.54 15.39 -10.80
N MET A 199 1.51 14.64 -11.32
CA MET A 199 1.93 13.33 -10.80
C MET A 199 3.43 13.24 -10.58
N GLY A 200 4.22 14.04 -11.31
CA GLY A 200 5.67 14.12 -11.19
C GLY A 200 6.40 13.14 -12.10
N VAL A 201 7.70 13.02 -11.85
CA VAL A 201 8.62 12.08 -12.51
C VAL A 201 8.42 10.70 -11.91
N HIS A 202 7.99 9.73 -12.71
CA HIS A 202 7.80 8.35 -12.26
C HIS A 202 9.15 7.60 -12.21
N TYR A 203 9.31 6.71 -11.24
CA TYR A 203 10.42 5.79 -11.14
C TYR A 203 9.89 4.37 -10.89
N PHE A 204 10.32 3.41 -11.70
CA PHE A 204 9.93 2.01 -11.60
C PHE A 204 11.15 1.16 -11.23
N MET A 205 11.01 0.28 -10.25
CA MET A 205 12.13 -0.58 -9.83
C MET A 205 12.36 -1.68 -10.86
N ASN A 206 13.62 -1.82 -11.32
CA ASN A 206 14.11 -2.86 -12.22
C ASN A 206 13.32 -3.03 -13.53
N LEU A 207 12.62 -1.99 -13.97
CA LEU A 207 11.89 -2.02 -15.24
C LEU A 207 12.87 -1.97 -16.42
N ASP A 208 12.89 -3.02 -17.22
CA ASP A 208 13.81 -3.14 -18.34
C ASP A 208 13.13 -3.87 -19.50
N TYR A 209 13.60 -3.66 -20.73
CA TYR A 209 13.03 -4.29 -21.92
C TYR A 209 13.11 -5.82 -21.84
N ASP A 210 14.17 -6.34 -21.22
CA ASP A 210 14.40 -7.78 -21.06
C ASP A 210 13.82 -8.35 -19.75
N LEU A 211 13.08 -7.55 -18.96
CA LEU A 211 12.45 -8.01 -17.73
C LEU A 211 11.34 -9.03 -18.04
N PRO A 212 11.36 -10.24 -17.44
CA PRO A 212 10.24 -11.15 -17.57
C PRO A 212 8.97 -10.53 -17.00
N CYS A 213 7.85 -10.58 -17.74
CA CYS A 213 6.61 -9.88 -17.39
C CYS A 213 6.09 -10.22 -15.98
N GLU A 214 6.17 -11.50 -15.61
CA GLU A 214 5.80 -11.99 -14.28
C GLU A 214 6.67 -11.45 -13.15
N LYS A 215 7.79 -10.76 -13.46
CA LYS A 215 8.70 -10.14 -12.49
C LYS A 215 8.52 -8.62 -12.38
N LEU A 216 7.41 -8.07 -12.89
CA LEU A 216 7.09 -6.65 -12.74
C LEU A 216 6.94 -6.28 -11.25
N TYR A 217 7.90 -5.52 -10.73
CA TYR A 217 7.92 -5.14 -9.32
C TYR A 217 6.75 -4.19 -8.99
N PRO A 218 5.99 -4.43 -7.89
CA PRO A 218 4.69 -3.80 -7.72
C PRO A 218 4.72 -2.39 -7.14
N VAL A 219 5.88 -1.73 -7.09
CA VAL A 219 6.06 -0.40 -6.49
C VAL A 219 6.65 0.56 -7.50
N PHE A 220 6.03 1.73 -7.61
CA PHE A 220 6.62 2.88 -8.29
C PHE A 220 6.66 4.09 -7.35
N LEU A 221 7.57 5.00 -7.64
CA LEU A 221 7.74 6.25 -6.90
C LEU A 221 7.47 7.43 -7.83
N THR A 222 7.05 8.56 -7.26
CA THR A 222 7.06 9.82 -7.99
C THR A 222 7.70 10.95 -7.22
N TYR A 223 8.52 11.71 -7.94
CA TYR A 223 9.24 12.87 -7.43
C TYR A 223 8.80 14.12 -8.18
N ASP A 224 8.83 15.27 -7.52
CA ASP A 224 8.68 16.55 -8.22
C ASP A 224 9.91 16.84 -9.11
N ILE A 225 9.87 17.95 -9.84
CA ILE A 225 10.95 18.35 -10.75
C ILE A 225 12.26 18.71 -10.02
N GLU A 226 12.17 19.08 -8.73
CA GLU A 226 13.32 19.35 -7.87
C GLU A 226 13.90 18.06 -7.28
N GLY A 227 13.26 16.93 -7.56
CA GLY A 227 13.66 15.61 -7.09
C GLY A 227 13.23 15.33 -5.65
N LYS A 228 12.17 15.95 -5.12
CA LYS A 228 11.63 15.62 -3.80
C LYS A 228 10.50 14.60 -3.90
N LEU A 229 10.49 13.61 -3.01
CA LEU A 229 9.49 12.55 -2.98
C LEU A 229 8.11 13.16 -2.69
N GLY A 230 7.16 12.93 -3.60
CA GLY A 230 5.82 13.49 -3.48
C GLY A 230 4.68 12.48 -3.61
N ALA A 231 4.91 11.33 -4.26
CA ALA A 231 3.98 10.22 -4.21
C ALA A 231 4.70 8.87 -4.36
N PHE A 232 3.96 7.80 -4.14
CA PHE A 232 4.31 6.45 -4.53
C PHE A 232 3.03 5.75 -4.98
N GLY A 233 3.14 4.51 -5.44
CA GLY A 233 1.96 3.73 -5.70
C GLY A 233 2.23 2.28 -6.00
N TRP A 234 1.13 1.56 -6.17
CA TRP A 234 1.13 0.14 -6.46
C TRP A 234 0.82 -0.10 -7.92
N VAL A 235 1.52 -1.04 -8.53
CA VAL A 235 1.31 -1.43 -9.92
C VAL A 235 1.32 -2.95 -10.04
N PHE A 236 0.16 -3.54 -10.26
CA PHE A 236 -0.01 -4.99 -10.31
C PHE A 236 -0.35 -5.41 -11.73
N GLN A 237 0.18 -6.56 -12.13
CA GLN A 237 -0.30 -7.26 -13.30
C GLN A 237 -1.69 -7.89 -13.03
N GLY A 238 -2.48 -8.06 -14.08
CA GLY A 238 -3.70 -8.85 -14.08
C GLY A 238 -4.96 -8.01 -14.01
N ARG A 239 -6.05 -8.66 -13.61
CA ARG A 239 -7.37 -8.04 -13.53
C ARG A 239 -8.14 -8.57 -12.31
N PRO A 240 -8.39 -7.76 -11.27
CA PRO A 240 -9.25 -8.18 -10.16
C PRO A 240 -10.68 -8.45 -10.65
N HIS A 241 -11.36 -9.43 -10.04
CA HIS A 241 -12.71 -9.86 -10.42
C HIS A 241 -13.75 -8.72 -10.40
N ASN A 242 -13.59 -7.74 -9.49
CA ASN A 242 -14.49 -6.60 -9.33
C ASN A 242 -13.95 -5.33 -10.03
N PHE A 243 -13.36 -5.50 -11.22
CA PHE A 243 -12.67 -4.43 -11.95
C PHE A 243 -13.53 -3.18 -12.19
N TYR A 244 -14.83 -3.39 -12.43
CA TYR A 244 -15.80 -2.34 -12.74
C TYR A 244 -16.93 -2.27 -11.70
N SER A 245 -16.72 -2.75 -10.47
CA SER A 245 -17.76 -2.61 -9.46
C SER A 245 -18.00 -1.12 -9.20
N ASN A 246 -19.23 -0.67 -9.46
CA ASN A 246 -19.73 0.67 -9.11
C ASN A 246 -20.00 0.77 -7.60
N ASP A 247 -19.19 0.11 -6.77
CA ASP A 247 -19.36 0.10 -5.31
C ASP A 247 -19.10 1.48 -4.69
N GLY A 248 -18.58 2.44 -5.47
CA GLY A 248 -18.30 3.79 -5.02
C GLY A 248 -17.05 3.88 -4.13
N LEU A 249 -16.33 2.78 -3.92
CA LEU A 249 -15.22 2.66 -2.97
C LEU A 249 -13.84 2.85 -3.63
N GLY A 250 -13.78 3.62 -4.71
CA GLY A 250 -12.55 3.91 -5.44
C GLY A 250 -12.14 2.80 -6.42
N HIS A 251 -11.88 3.18 -7.66
CA HIS A 251 -11.46 2.27 -8.73
C HIS A 251 -9.95 2.24 -8.85
N TRP A 252 -9.35 1.06 -8.81
CA TRP A 252 -7.98 0.86 -9.30
C TRP A 252 -7.85 1.56 -10.65
N PHE A 253 -6.77 2.32 -10.86
CA PHE A 253 -6.47 2.76 -12.21
C PHE A 253 -6.20 1.53 -13.07
N HIS A 254 -6.47 1.64 -14.35
CA HIS A 254 -6.27 0.56 -15.31
C HIS A 254 -5.42 1.04 -16.46
N LEU A 255 -4.45 0.22 -16.83
CA LEU A 255 -3.58 0.46 -17.96
C LEU A 255 -3.56 -0.76 -18.89
N THR A 256 -3.81 -0.49 -20.16
CA THR A 256 -3.64 -1.38 -21.30
C THR A 256 -2.45 -0.92 -22.15
N PRO A 257 -2.02 -1.73 -23.15
CA PRO A 257 -1.01 -1.31 -24.13
C PRO A 257 -1.27 0.05 -24.78
N ILE A 258 -2.54 0.42 -24.98
CA ILE A 258 -2.94 1.72 -25.55
C ILE A 258 -2.60 2.87 -24.60
N THR A 259 -2.68 2.65 -23.29
CA THR A 259 -2.48 3.68 -22.26
C THR A 259 -1.09 3.67 -21.63
N TYR A 260 -0.28 2.63 -21.84
CA TYR A 260 1.08 2.57 -21.30
C TYR A 260 1.97 3.75 -21.70
N PRO A 261 1.93 4.28 -22.94
CA PRO A 261 2.74 5.45 -23.30
C PRO A 261 2.46 6.70 -22.46
N PHE A 262 1.33 6.77 -21.75
CA PHE A 262 1.03 7.87 -20.85
C PHE A 262 1.74 7.78 -19.50
N ILE A 263 2.27 6.63 -19.11
CA ILE A 263 2.81 6.42 -17.75
C ILE A 263 4.22 5.82 -17.78
N PHE A 264 4.49 4.97 -18.76
CA PHE A 264 5.76 4.30 -18.91
C PHE A 264 6.55 4.89 -20.07
N ASP A 265 7.87 4.79 -19.98
CA ASP A 265 8.72 4.86 -21.16
C ASP A 265 8.59 3.52 -21.89
N THR A 266 7.93 3.52 -23.06
CA THR A 266 7.67 2.29 -23.81
C THR A 266 8.94 1.62 -24.32
N SER A 267 10.06 2.33 -24.41
CA SER A 267 11.34 1.73 -24.78
C SER A 267 11.90 0.80 -23.69
N MET A 268 11.41 0.94 -22.47
CA MET A 268 11.82 0.14 -21.30
C MET A 268 10.83 -0.97 -20.97
N LEU A 269 9.72 -1.07 -21.70
CA LEU A 269 8.67 -2.05 -21.40
C LEU A 269 9.01 -3.41 -22.02
N PRO A 270 8.89 -4.50 -21.25
CA PRO A 270 8.92 -5.85 -21.79
C PRO A 270 7.92 -6.03 -22.92
N SER A 271 8.34 -6.71 -23.99
CA SER A 271 7.50 -6.97 -25.16
C SER A 271 6.18 -7.66 -24.82
N CYS A 272 6.18 -8.54 -23.82
CA CYS A 272 4.99 -9.24 -23.33
C CYS A 272 3.95 -8.30 -22.71
N MET A 273 4.34 -7.11 -22.21
CA MET A 273 3.38 -6.11 -21.75
C MET A 273 2.54 -5.57 -22.91
N MET A 274 3.04 -5.59 -24.15
CA MET A 274 2.29 -5.12 -25.32
C MET A 274 1.20 -6.10 -25.79
N ASN A 275 1.08 -7.27 -25.16
CA ASN A 275 -0.04 -8.16 -25.39
C ASN A 275 -1.35 -7.50 -24.94
N SER A 276 -2.39 -7.53 -25.77
CA SER A 276 -3.71 -6.95 -25.44
C SER A 276 -4.39 -7.58 -24.21
N LYS A 277 -3.98 -8.78 -23.83
CA LYS A 277 -4.44 -9.47 -22.61
C LYS A 277 -3.62 -9.10 -21.38
N PHE A 278 -2.42 -8.53 -21.55
CA PHE A 278 -1.63 -8.02 -20.45
C PHE A 278 -2.26 -6.73 -19.95
N GLN A 279 -2.65 -6.74 -18.68
CA GLN A 279 -3.32 -5.61 -18.04
C GLN A 279 -2.58 -5.28 -16.77
N VAL A 280 -2.52 -3.98 -16.48
CA VAL A 280 -1.92 -3.45 -15.27
C VAL A 280 -2.97 -2.64 -14.53
N PHE A 281 -3.03 -2.78 -13.22
CA PHE A 281 -3.89 -1.98 -12.38
C PHE A 281 -3.15 -1.49 -11.14
N GLY A 282 -3.64 -0.43 -10.51
CA GLY A 282 -2.87 0.17 -9.42
C GLY A 282 -3.53 1.36 -8.74
N ILE A 283 -2.79 1.97 -7.83
CA ILE A 283 -3.18 3.20 -7.14
C ILE A 283 -2.00 4.15 -7.01
N HIS A 284 -2.30 5.44 -6.90
CA HIS A 284 -1.34 6.45 -6.51
C HIS A 284 -1.67 6.94 -5.10
N VAL A 285 -0.65 7.04 -4.26
CA VAL A 285 -0.68 7.57 -2.90
C VAL A 285 0.23 8.79 -2.84
N PHE A 286 -0.39 9.96 -2.80
CA PHE A 286 0.27 11.26 -2.76
C PHE A 286 0.56 11.66 -1.32
N LEU A 287 1.82 11.94 -1.05
CA LEU A 287 2.35 12.36 0.25
C LEU A 287 2.41 13.89 0.37
N ARG A 288 2.17 14.61 -0.74
CA ARG A 288 2.13 16.06 -0.87
C ARG A 288 0.92 16.50 -1.70
N ASP A 289 0.66 17.80 -1.76
CA ASP A 289 -0.33 18.33 -2.70
C ASP A 289 0.11 18.00 -4.13
N HIS A 290 -0.78 17.37 -4.89
CA HIS A 290 -0.54 17.03 -6.29
C HIS A 290 -0.25 18.24 -7.18
N LYS A 291 -0.67 19.43 -6.76
CA LYS A 291 -0.36 20.70 -7.43
C LYS A 291 1.12 21.06 -7.33
N GLU A 292 1.86 20.49 -6.37
CA GLU A 292 3.32 20.64 -6.26
C GLU A 292 4.06 19.68 -7.20
N MET A 293 3.38 18.62 -7.69
CA MET A 293 3.94 17.60 -8.57
C MET A 293 3.96 18.06 -10.03
N VAL A 294 4.52 19.25 -10.27
CA VAL A 294 4.58 19.87 -11.59
C VAL A 294 5.74 19.34 -12.42
N CYS A 295 5.46 19.15 -13.70
CA CYS A 295 6.48 18.94 -14.71
C CYS A 295 6.72 20.27 -15.41
N THR A 296 7.95 20.77 -15.42
CA THR A 296 8.27 21.94 -16.24
C THR A 296 8.02 21.59 -17.70
N LYS A 297 7.21 22.40 -18.40
CA LYS A 297 6.88 22.20 -19.81
C LYS A 297 8.09 22.30 -20.76
N ASN A 298 9.27 22.64 -20.24
CA ASN A 298 10.38 23.11 -21.04
C ASN A 298 11.71 22.60 -20.48
N VAL A 299 12.13 21.38 -20.85
CA VAL A 299 13.54 21.11 -21.15
C VAL A 299 13.57 20.01 -22.21
N ASP A 300 14.05 20.38 -23.40
CA ASP A 300 14.51 19.52 -24.49
C ASP A 300 13.49 18.69 -25.29
N LYS A 301 12.96 19.35 -26.33
CA LYS A 301 12.48 18.70 -27.57
C LYS A 301 13.59 17.98 -28.37
N SER A 302 14.81 17.81 -27.84
CA SER A 302 15.95 17.27 -28.59
C SER A 302 15.98 15.73 -28.70
N HIS A 303 15.09 15.00 -28.00
CA HIS A 303 15.13 13.52 -28.01
C HIS A 303 13.87 12.79 -28.51
N GLN A 304 12.84 13.49 -29.03
CA GLN A 304 11.64 12.82 -29.57
C GLN A 304 11.44 13.05 -31.07
N THR A 305 12.45 12.73 -31.88
CA THR A 305 12.25 12.49 -33.33
C THR A 305 12.79 11.12 -33.73
N LEU A 306 12.23 10.04 -33.18
CA LEU A 306 12.26 8.77 -33.89
C LEU A 306 11.11 8.80 -34.90
N ARG A 307 11.47 8.99 -36.16
CA ARG A 307 10.53 8.95 -37.30
C ARG A 307 9.84 7.57 -37.36
N PRO A 308 8.50 7.51 -37.48
CA PRO A 308 7.77 6.25 -37.68
C PRO A 308 7.98 5.55 -39.03
N SER A 309 8.98 5.93 -39.84
CA SER A 309 9.11 5.46 -41.23
C SER A 309 9.99 4.22 -41.42
N GLU A 310 10.44 3.55 -40.35
CA GLU A 310 11.31 2.36 -40.45
C GLU A 310 10.85 1.18 -39.58
N MET A 311 9.55 1.08 -39.27
CA MET A 311 8.99 -0.22 -38.90
C MET A 311 8.86 -1.08 -40.16
N THR A 312 9.94 -1.80 -40.47
CA THR A 312 9.89 -2.95 -41.37
C THR A 312 8.87 -3.96 -40.80
N PRO A 313 7.97 -4.52 -41.62
CA PRO A 313 7.05 -5.55 -41.16
C PRO A 313 7.88 -6.74 -40.66
N ILE A 314 7.74 -7.06 -39.37
CA ILE A 314 8.32 -8.26 -38.77
C ILE A 314 7.78 -9.45 -39.55
N THR A 315 8.67 -10.01 -40.36
CA THR A 315 8.44 -11.24 -41.10
C THR A 315 8.26 -12.36 -40.08
N GLN A 316 7.25 -13.20 -40.32
CA GLN A 316 6.86 -14.32 -39.48
C GLN A 316 8.07 -15.11 -38.97
N ILE A 317 8.16 -15.25 -37.64
CA ILE A 317 9.10 -16.17 -37.00
C ILE A 317 8.71 -17.61 -37.40
N PRO A 318 9.64 -18.43 -37.92
CA PRO A 318 9.33 -19.82 -38.23
C PRO A 318 9.07 -20.60 -36.94
N SER A 319 8.01 -21.41 -36.96
CA SER A 319 7.71 -22.46 -35.99
C SER A 319 8.98 -23.30 -35.72
N GLN A 320 9.56 -23.15 -34.53
CA GLN A 320 10.56 -24.08 -34.06
C GLN A 320 9.87 -25.35 -33.53
N ARG A 321 10.24 -26.46 -34.15
CA ARG A 321 9.87 -27.82 -33.76
C ARG A 321 10.32 -28.11 -32.33
N THR A 322 9.37 -28.68 -31.59
CA THR A 322 9.53 -29.44 -30.37
C THR A 322 10.62 -30.51 -30.52
N ILE A 323 11.63 -30.48 -29.66
CA ILE A 323 12.40 -31.67 -29.29
C ILE A 323 11.94 -32.06 -27.89
N ILE A 324 11.18 -33.14 -27.81
CA ILE A 324 10.82 -33.82 -26.58
C ILE A 324 12.02 -34.72 -26.24
N ASN A 325 12.61 -34.54 -25.06
CA ASN A 325 13.29 -35.63 -24.37
C ASN A 325 12.72 -35.72 -22.96
N ALA A 326 12.08 -36.86 -22.72
CA ALA A 326 11.66 -37.34 -21.43
C ALA A 326 12.88 -37.80 -20.63
N ASP A 327 12.84 -37.58 -19.32
CA ASP A 327 13.13 -38.57 -18.27
C ASP A 327 13.49 -37.82 -16.98
N TYR A 328 12.50 -37.71 -16.08
CA TYR A 328 12.81 -37.73 -14.66
C TYR A 328 11.66 -38.40 -13.89
N ILE A 329 11.92 -39.66 -13.56
CA ILE A 329 11.17 -40.46 -12.59
C ILE A 329 11.65 -40.02 -11.21
N SER A 330 10.76 -39.53 -10.37
CA SER A 330 10.93 -39.67 -8.92
C SER A 330 9.59 -39.90 -8.22
N ASN A 331 9.54 -41.09 -7.61
CA ASN A 331 8.52 -41.55 -6.68
C ASN A 331 8.37 -40.59 -5.49
N SER A 332 7.13 -40.31 -5.09
CA SER A 332 6.82 -40.17 -3.66
C SER A 332 5.37 -40.53 -3.37
N ASN A 333 5.22 -41.73 -2.81
CA ASN A 333 4.32 -42.17 -1.75
C ASN A 333 3.01 -41.40 -1.54
N THR A 334 1.94 -42.08 -1.91
CA THR A 334 0.59 -41.97 -1.37
C THR A 334 0.58 -42.17 0.16
N ILE A 335 0.21 -41.11 0.89
CA ILE A 335 -0.34 -41.22 2.24
C ILE A 335 -1.83 -40.94 2.10
N ASN A 336 -2.63 -41.98 2.36
CA ASN A 336 -4.05 -41.88 2.63
C ASN A 336 -4.21 -41.14 3.95
N ASP A 337 -4.97 -40.05 3.97
CA ASP A 337 -5.51 -39.54 5.23
C ASP A 337 -6.97 -39.13 5.10
N HIS A 338 -7.65 -39.40 6.20
CA HIS A 338 -9.08 -39.63 6.32
C HIS A 338 -9.98 -38.44 5.97
N SER A 339 -11.11 -38.81 5.36
CA SER A 339 -12.33 -38.04 5.23
C SER A 339 -12.94 -37.71 6.60
N ASP A 340 -12.90 -36.44 7.00
CA ASP A 340 -13.77 -35.92 8.07
C ASP A 340 -15.04 -35.33 7.47
N ASN A 341 -16.15 -36.03 7.72
CA ASN A 341 -17.51 -35.59 7.43
C ASN A 341 -17.92 -34.48 8.39
N GLY A 342 -17.84 -33.22 7.94
CA GLY A 342 -18.45 -32.08 8.61
C GLY A 342 -19.98 -32.09 8.47
N SER A 343 -20.67 -32.56 9.51
CA SER A 343 -22.14 -32.50 9.63
C SER A 343 -22.65 -31.05 9.69
N SER A 344 -23.45 -30.67 8.70
CA SER A 344 -24.27 -29.46 8.72
C SER A 344 -25.37 -29.58 9.78
N PHE A 345 -25.29 -28.77 10.84
CA PHE A 345 -26.37 -28.63 11.82
C PHE A 345 -27.42 -27.64 11.31
N HIS A 346 -28.52 -28.17 10.78
CA HIS A 346 -29.75 -27.39 10.57
C HIS A 346 -30.49 -27.25 11.91
N MET A 347 -30.37 -26.09 12.55
CA MET A 347 -31.25 -25.74 13.67
C MET A 347 -32.64 -25.36 13.14
N THR A 348 -33.67 -25.98 13.71
CA THR A 348 -35.06 -25.70 13.33
C THR A 348 -35.54 -24.39 13.98
N LEU A 349 -36.55 -23.76 13.40
CA LEU A 349 -37.10 -22.46 13.85
C LEU A 349 -37.51 -22.45 15.35
N GLY A 350 -37.83 -23.62 15.92
CA GLY A 350 -38.17 -23.78 17.34
C GLY A 350 -36.97 -23.71 18.30
N GLN A 351 -35.75 -23.94 17.83
CA GLN A 351 -34.55 -23.80 18.68
C GLN A 351 -34.11 -22.33 18.81
N TRP A 352 -34.43 -21.49 17.82
CA TRP A 352 -34.20 -20.05 17.87
C TRP A 352 -35.06 -19.35 18.92
N THR A 353 -36.34 -19.72 19.03
CA THR A 353 -37.25 -19.11 20.02
C THR A 353 -36.84 -19.43 21.45
N TYR A 354 -36.29 -20.62 21.70
CA TYR A 354 -35.81 -21.02 23.02
C TYR A 354 -34.56 -20.25 23.46
N ILE A 355 -33.60 -20.04 22.55
CA ILE A 355 -32.38 -19.27 22.83
C ILE A 355 -32.70 -17.79 23.06
N VAL A 356 -33.59 -17.20 22.24
CA VAL A 356 -34.00 -15.80 22.39
C VAL A 356 -34.74 -15.60 23.73
N CYS A 357 -35.60 -16.54 24.15
CA CYS A 357 -36.24 -16.48 25.47
C CYS A 357 -35.24 -16.55 26.63
N LEU A 358 -34.23 -17.43 26.56
CA LEU A 358 -33.21 -17.54 27.60
C LEU A 358 -32.36 -16.28 27.72
N VAL A 359 -32.00 -15.65 26.60
CA VAL A 359 -31.26 -14.39 26.59
C VAL A 359 -32.09 -13.24 27.18
N TYR A 360 -33.39 -13.17 26.84
CA TYR A 360 -34.29 -12.16 27.41
C TYR A 360 -34.50 -12.34 28.93
N LEU A 361 -34.69 -13.57 29.41
CA LEU A 361 -34.82 -13.86 30.84
C LEU A 361 -33.55 -13.50 31.63
N CYS A 362 -32.37 -13.72 31.03
CA CYS A 362 -31.09 -13.37 31.63
C CYS A 362 -30.88 -11.84 31.69
N LEU A 363 -31.26 -11.11 30.64
CA LEU A 363 -31.23 -9.64 30.61
C LEU A 363 -32.23 -9.01 31.59
N CYS A 364 -33.44 -9.56 31.71
CA CYS A 364 -34.42 -9.07 32.69
C CYS A 364 -33.97 -9.28 34.14
N SER A 365 -33.33 -10.41 34.44
CA SER A 365 -32.81 -10.69 35.78
C SER A 365 -31.58 -9.84 36.14
N LEU A 366 -30.78 -9.41 35.15
CA LEU A 366 -29.71 -8.43 35.33
C LEU A 366 -30.22 -7.00 35.52
N LEU A 367 -31.32 -6.62 34.86
CA LEU A 367 -31.93 -5.29 35.01
C LEU A 367 -32.70 -5.13 36.33
N LEU A 368 -33.32 -6.20 36.84
CA LEU A 368 -33.99 -6.19 38.16
C LEU A 368 -33.01 -6.09 39.34
N LYS A 369 -31.73 -6.43 39.16
CA LYS A 369 -30.68 -6.27 40.19
C LYS A 369 -30.08 -4.86 40.26
N ARG A 370 -30.55 -3.90 39.46
CA ARG A 370 -29.96 -2.56 39.34
C ARG A 370 -30.90 -1.40 39.62
N MET A 371 -32.05 -1.65 40.27
CA MET A 371 -32.88 -0.58 40.83
C MET A 371 -32.67 -0.51 42.35
N PRO A 372 -32.45 0.69 42.93
CA PRO A 372 -32.28 0.87 44.37
C PRO A 372 -33.57 0.63 45.17
#